data_AF-A0A0J1ILN2-F1
#
_entry.id   AF-A0A0J1ILN2-F1
#
_cell.length_a   1.000
_cell.length_b   1.000
_cell.length_c   1.000
_cell.angle_alpha   90.00
_cell.angle_beta   90.00
_cell.angle_gamma   90.00
#
_symmetry.space_group_name_H-M   'P 1'
#
loop_
_entity.id
_entity.type
_entity.pdbx_description
1 polymer ?
#
loop_
_entity_poly.entity_id
_entity_poly.type
_entity_poly.pdbx_seq_one_letter_code
_entity_poly.pdbx_strand_id
1 'polypeptide(L)'
;MEYNDQLKNRVKRMEGQLRGILKMMEENKDCKEVITQLSAVRSAVDRTMGVIVSTNLVDCVVEAQENGERMDDVIKEAVNLLVKSR
;
A
#
# COMPACT_ATOMS: atom_id res chain seq x y z
N MET A 1 -4.62 -14.74 1.51
CA MET A 1 -3.56 -13.85 2.03
C MET A 1 -3.61 -13.61 3.54
N GLU A 2 -2.54 -13.98 4.25
CA GLU A 2 -2.28 -13.55 5.63
C GLU A 2 -1.36 -12.30 5.65
N TYR A 3 -1.63 -11.34 6.54
CA TYR A 3 -0.76 -10.18 6.73
C TYR A 3 0.43 -10.51 7.62
N ASN A 4 1.59 -10.73 7.01
CA ASN A 4 2.82 -11.02 7.75
C ASN A 4 3.40 -9.79 8.48
N ASP A 5 4.37 -10.03 9.36
CA ASP A 5 4.98 -8.97 10.16
C ASP A 5 5.74 -7.94 9.32
N GLN A 6 6.26 -8.33 8.15
CA GLN A 6 6.92 -7.40 7.25
C GLN A 6 5.94 -6.33 6.72
N LEU A 7 4.72 -6.72 6.35
CA LEU A 7 3.65 -5.80 5.94
C LEU A 7 3.20 -4.92 7.10
N LYS A 8 2.97 -5.51 8.29
CA LYS A 8 2.64 -4.73 9.50
C LYS A 8 3.72 -3.70 9.82
N ASN A 9 4.99 -4.07 9.68
CA ASN A 9 6.13 -3.17 9.90
C ASN A 9 6.26 -2.06 8.85
N ARG A 10 5.70 -2.21 7.64
CA ARG A 10 5.57 -1.10 6.68
C ARG A 10 4.54 -0.08 7.19
N VAL A 11 3.38 -0.55 7.64
CA VAL A 11 2.32 0.31 8.18
C VAL A 11 2.78 1.05 9.44
N LYS A 12 3.41 0.36 10.39
CA LYS A 12 3.97 0.98 11.61
C LYS A 12 5.00 2.07 11.30
N ARG A 13 5.81 1.90 10.24
CA ARG A 13 6.75 2.95 9.80
C ARG A 13 6.03 4.19 9.28
N MET A 14 5.01 4.00 8.44
CA MET A 14 4.19 5.10 7.92
C MET A 14 3.44 5.84 9.05
N GLU A 15 2.93 5.10 10.03
CA GLU A 15 2.34 5.67 11.25
C GLU A 15 3.34 6.56 12.01
N GLY A 16 4.58 6.09 12.20
CA GLY A 16 5.64 6.89 12.81
C GLY A 16 5.99 8.15 12.00
N GLN A 17 6.02 8.05 10.67
CA GLN A 17 6.24 9.21 9.79
C GLN A 17 5.11 10.23 9.92
N LEU A 18 3.84 9.80 9.95
CA LEU A 18 2.69 10.68 10.14
C LEU A 18 2.73 11.40 11.49
N ARG A 19 3.13 10.71 12.57
CA ARG A 19 3.36 11.35 13.88
C ARG A 19 4.47 12.41 13.81
N GLY A 20 5.56 12.13 13.11
CA GLY A 20 6.63 13.10 12.87
C GLY A 20 6.16 14.34 12.10
N ILE A 21 5.35 14.14 11.06
CA ILE A 21 4.75 15.23 10.27
C ILE A 21 3.84 16.09 11.14
N LEU A 22 2.99 15.49 11.97
CA LEU A 22 2.12 16.24 12.87
C LEU A 22 2.94 17.15 13.81
N LYS A 23 4.02 16.61 14.39
CA LYS A 23 4.96 17.41 15.21
C LYS A 23 5.60 18.56 14.42
N MET A 24 5.99 18.33 13.16
CA MET A 24 6.51 19.41 12.31
C MET A 24 5.50 20.53 12.10
N MET A 25 4.21 20.21 11.99
CA MET A 25 3.14 21.21 11.87
C MET A 25 2.94 21.97 13.18
N GLU A 26 2.95 21.29 14.33
CA GLU A 26 2.88 21.92 15.67
C GLU A 26 4.07 22.86 15.93
N GLU A 27 5.25 22.51 15.43
CA GLU A 27 6.47 23.32 15.49
C GLU A 27 6.53 24.44 14.43
N ASN A 28 5.48 24.61 13.61
CA ASN A 28 5.42 25.59 12.51
C ASN A 28 6.62 25.49 11.54
N LYS A 29 7.04 24.27 11.19
CA LYS A 29 8.07 24.04 10.17
C LYS A 29 7.62 24.52 8.79
N ASP A 30 8.61 24.75 7.92
CA ASP A 30 8.38 25.22 6.56
C ASP A 30 7.44 24.28 5.78
N CYS A 31 6.52 24.87 5.01
CA CYS A 31 5.50 24.10 4.31
C CYS A 31 6.11 23.13 3.28
N LYS A 32 7.24 23.46 2.66
CA LYS A 32 7.94 22.60 1.71
C LYS A 32 8.49 21.36 2.40
N GLU A 33 8.98 21.48 3.63
CA GLU A 33 9.46 20.34 4.41
C GLU A 33 8.31 19.39 4.76
N VAL A 34 7.17 19.93 5.22
CA VAL A 34 5.96 19.16 5.53
C VAL A 34 5.44 18.43 4.29
N ILE A 35 5.33 19.12 3.16
CA ILE A 35 4.88 18.52 1.88
C ILE A 35 5.85 17.45 1.39
N THR A 36 7.15 17.63 1.58
CA THR A 36 8.16 16.62 1.23
C THR A 36 7.95 15.34 2.03
N GLN A 37 7.70 15.44 3.34
CA GLN A 37 7.46 14.28 4.19
C GLN A 37 6.12 13.60 3.88
N LEU A 38 5.05 14.37 3.64
CA LEU A 38 3.77 13.82 3.20
C LEU A 38 3.89 13.07 1.88
N SER A 39 4.66 13.60 0.93
CA SER A 39 4.94 12.93 -0.35
C SER A 39 5.71 11.62 -0.18
N ALA A 40 6.63 11.57 0.79
CA ALA A 40 7.35 10.35 1.15
C ALA A 40 6.40 9.29 1.74
N VAL A 41 5.44 9.70 2.59
CA VAL A 41 4.40 8.80 3.13
C VAL A 41 3.49 8.30 2.01
N ARG A 42 3.00 9.16 1.12
CA ARG A 42 2.20 8.74 -0.05
C ARG A 42 2.93 7.67 -0.85
N SER A 43 4.19 7.92 -1.20
CA SER A 43 5.01 6.96 -1.94
C SER A 43 5.19 5.62 -1.20
N ALA A 44 5.24 5.64 0.13
CA ALA A 44 5.34 4.42 0.94
C ALA A 44 4.01 3.65 0.99
N VAL A 45 2.88 4.37 1.01
CA VAL A 45 1.53 3.79 0.90
C VAL A 45 1.37 3.09 -0.44
N ASP A 46 1.67 3.79 -1.55
CA ASP A 46 1.53 3.25 -2.91
C ASP A 46 2.32 1.95 -3.08
N ARG A 47 3.57 1.93 -2.59
CA ARG A 47 4.40 0.71 -2.61
C ARG A 47 3.83 -0.41 -1.75
N THR A 48 3.25 -0.08 -0.59
CA THR A 48 2.67 -1.09 0.30
C THR A 48 1.40 -1.69 -0.29
N MET A 49 0.55 -0.87 -0.92
CA MET A 49 -0.61 -1.33 -1.68
C MET A 49 -0.18 -2.24 -2.83
N GLY A 50 0.87 -1.85 -3.58
CA GLY A 50 1.44 -2.66 -4.65
C GLY A 50 1.85 -4.07 -4.19
N VAL A 51 2.54 -4.15 -3.04
CA VAL A 51 2.91 -5.44 -2.44
C VAL A 51 1.65 -6.24 -2.09
N ILE A 52 0.69 -5.65 -1.37
CA ILE A 52 -0.54 -6.35 -0.95
C ILE A 52 -1.29 -6.93 -2.15
N VAL A 53 -1.55 -6.12 -3.17
CA VAL A 53 -2.29 -6.57 -4.35
C VAL A 53 -1.51 -7.63 -5.11
N SER A 54 -0.19 -7.47 -5.28
CA SER A 54 0.63 -8.47 -5.96
C SER A 54 0.67 -9.82 -5.25
N THR A 55 0.74 -9.82 -3.92
CA THR A 55 0.72 -11.06 -3.13
C THR A 55 -0.65 -11.72 -3.17
N ASN A 56 -1.72 -10.93 -3.04
CA ASN A 56 -3.09 -11.42 -3.13
C ASN A 56 -3.40 -11.99 -4.54
N LEU A 57 -2.93 -11.35 -5.60
CA LEU A 57 -3.13 -11.84 -6.98
C LEU A 57 -2.49 -13.22 -7.20
N VAL A 58 -1.32 -13.49 -6.60
CA VAL A 58 -0.69 -14.82 -6.69
C VAL A 58 -1.59 -15.87 -6.04
N ASP A 59 -2.12 -15.59 -4.84
CA ASP A 59 -3.06 -16.49 -4.15
C ASP A 59 -4.32 -16.72 -5.00
N CYS A 60 -4.95 -15.65 -5.51
CA CYS A 60 -6.19 -15.75 -6.29
C CYS A 60 -6.01 -16.49 -7.62
N VAL A 61 -4.86 -16.37 -8.29
CA VAL A 61 -4.58 -17.13 -9.51
C VAL A 61 -4.47 -18.63 -9.23
N VAL A 62 -3.85 -19.01 -8.11
CA VAL A 62 -3.76 -20.42 -7.68
C VAL A 62 -5.15 -20.96 -7.38
N GLU A 63 -5.95 -20.23 -6.61
CA GLU A 63 -7.34 -20.61 -6.28
C GLU A 63 -8.24 -20.71 -7.52
N ALA A 64 -8.12 -19.77 -8.47
CA ALA A 64 -8.89 -19.77 -9.71
C ALA A 64 -8.61 -21.00 -10.57
N GLN A 65 -7.36 -21.47 -10.60
CA GLN A 65 -6.97 -22.68 -11.31
C GLN A 65 -7.58 -23.94 -10.68
N GLU A 66 -7.68 -23.99 -9.36
CA GLU A 66 -8.31 -25.10 -8.62
C GLU A 66 -9.83 -25.11 -8.77
N ASN A 67 -10.46 -23.94 -8.80
CA ASN A 67 -11.91 -23.77 -8.84
C ASN A 67 -12.50 -23.70 -10.27
N GLY A 68 -11.65 -23.70 -11.31
CA GLY A 68 -12.08 -23.59 -12.70
C GLY A 68 -12.61 -22.21 -13.09
N GLU A 69 -12.21 -21.17 -12.35
CA GLU A 69 -12.60 -19.78 -12.61
C GLU A 69 -11.82 -19.20 -13.80
N ARG A 70 -12.39 -18.16 -14.42
CA ARG A 70 -11.73 -17.44 -15.51
C ARG A 70 -10.61 -16.55 -14.95
N MET A 71 -9.37 -16.96 -15.21
CA MET A 71 -8.17 -16.22 -14.80
C MET A 71 -8.17 -14.75 -15.25
N ASP A 72 -8.78 -14.43 -16.40
CA ASP A 72 -8.93 -13.06 -16.91
C ASP A 72 -9.66 -12.13 -15.93
N ASP A 73 -10.67 -12.65 -15.22
CA ASP A 73 -11.53 -11.83 -14.36
C ASP A 73 -10.82 -11.52 -13.02
N VAL A 74 -10.10 -12.50 -12.47
CA VAL A 74 -9.23 -12.34 -11.30
C VAL A 74 -8.11 -11.33 -11.56
N ILE A 75 -7.45 -11.42 -12.72
CA ILE A 75 -6.40 -10.48 -13.09
C ILE A 75 -6.95 -9.06 -13.22
N LYS A 76 -8.13 -8.88 -13.85
CA LYS A 76 -8.77 -7.57 -13.98
C LYS A 76 -9.09 -6.95 -12.61
N GLU A 77 -9.56 -7.75 -11.66
CA GLU A 77 -9.85 -7.26 -10.31
C GLU A 77 -8.59 -6.73 -9.61
N ALA A 78 -7.49 -7.50 -9.63
CA ALA A 78 -6.22 -7.06 -9.06
C ALA A 78 -5.66 -5.81 -9.75
N VAL A 79 -5.72 -5.74 -11.08
CA VAL A 79 -5.31 -4.53 -11.83
C VAL A 79 -6.16 -3.33 -11.41
N ASN A 80 -7.46 -3.49 -11.23
CA ASN A 80 -8.33 -2.40 -10.78
C ASN A 80 -7.98 -1.89 -9.37
N LEU A 81 -7.58 -2.77 -8.46
CA LEU A 81 -7.09 -2.37 -7.12
C LEU A 81 -5.80 -1.54 -7.20
N LEU A 82 -4.90 -1.86 -8.13
CA LEU A 82 -3.66 -1.09 -8.37
C LEU A 82 -3.90 0.24 -9.08
N VAL A 83 -4.85 0.31 -10.00
CA VAL A 83 -5.13 1.54 -10.76
C VAL A 83 -5.85 2.56 -9.88
N LYS A 84 -6.77 2.12 -9.00
CA LYS A 84 -7.46 3.00 -8.05
C LYS A 84 -6.56 3.61 -6.97
N SER A 85 -5.36 3.10 -6.79
CA SER A 85 -4.41 3.59 -5.80
C SER A 85 -3.53 4.75 -6.27
N ARG A 86 -3.67 5.21 -7.52
CA ARG A 86 -2.84 6.27 -8.11
C ARG A 86 -3.51 7.65 -8.06
#